data_AF-A0A816JEP0-F1
#
_entry.id   AF-A0A816JEP0-F1
#
_cell.length_a   1.000
_cell.length_b   1.000
_cell.length_c   1.000
_cell.angle_alpha   90.00
_cell.angle_beta   90.00
_cell.angle_gamma   90.00
#
_symmetry.space_group_name_H-M   'P 1'
#
loop_
_entity.id
_entity.type
_entity.pdbx_description
1 polymer ?
#
loop_
_entity_poly.entity_id
_entity_poly.type
_entity_poly.pdbx_seq_one_letter_code
_entity_poly.pdbx_strand_id
1 'polypeptide(L)'
;MFINDCPKNSQKCSARFLGRFAFQPMKENPLLGPSSTTLEKMGALEVTMVVDKHQVWRLFTCIWLHAGVFHVLANMLSLIFIGIRLEQEFGFVRIGLLYMISGFGGSLLSSLFNREGISVGASGALFGLLGAMLSELLTNWTIYANKFAALLTLIFIIAINLAVGILPHVDNFAHLGGFTSGFLLGFVFLIRPQYGYFNQRNNPRGYAAPSAKSKHKPYQYVLWITSLLLLIAGYTVGLIVLLRGTDLNKHCSWCHYLSCMPTSLWNCKSQNMYCKSSQIGKQMNLTCIANGRTEMYTLGNENQSQIQQMCSQLCS
;
A
#
# COMPACT_ATOMS: atom_id res chain seq x y z
N MET A 1 -1.02 -5.77 23.29
CA MET A 1 -1.00 -4.52 24.08
C MET A 1 -1.74 -3.48 23.26
N PHE A 2 -2.97 -3.12 23.62
CA PHE A 2 -3.75 -2.11 22.90
C PHE A 2 -3.25 -0.74 23.33
N ILE A 3 -2.64 0.00 22.42
CA ILE A 3 -2.29 1.40 22.66
C ILE A 3 -3.47 2.18 22.09
N ASN A 4 -4.47 2.38 22.95
CA ASN A 4 -5.60 3.21 22.62
C ASN A 4 -5.22 4.66 22.96
N ASP A 5 -4.93 5.45 21.94
CA ASP A 5 -4.62 6.88 22.12
C ASP A 5 -5.89 7.75 22.26
N CYS A 6 -7.06 7.12 22.45
CA CYS A 6 -8.31 7.77 22.87
C CYS A 6 -8.96 7.03 24.06
N PRO A 7 -8.39 7.15 25.27
CA PRO A 7 -8.96 6.53 26.46
C PRO A 7 -10.33 7.16 26.78
N LYS A 8 -11.18 6.39 27.49
CA LYS A 8 -12.57 6.75 27.86
C LYS A 8 -12.72 8.16 28.47
N ASN A 9 -11.63 8.72 29.05
CA ASN A 9 -11.60 10.01 29.73
C ASN A 9 -10.90 11.14 28.96
N SER A 10 -10.43 10.94 27.73
CA SER A 10 -9.80 12.02 26.94
C SER A 10 -10.85 13.01 26.43
N GLN A 11 -10.65 14.31 26.68
CA GLN A 11 -11.51 15.45 26.28
C GLN A 11 -11.63 15.63 24.76
N LYS A 12 -10.62 15.16 24.01
CA LYS A 12 -10.44 15.41 22.57
C LYS A 12 -10.51 14.10 21.79
N CYS A 13 -11.65 13.41 21.76
CA CYS A 13 -11.83 12.21 20.95
C CYS A 13 -13.11 12.32 20.12
N SER A 14 -13.09 11.74 18.93
CA SER A 14 -14.27 11.64 18.06
C SER A 14 -15.06 10.38 18.41
N ALA A 15 -16.39 10.46 18.32
CA ALA A 15 -17.31 9.35 18.63
C ALA A 15 -17.12 8.74 20.05
N ARG A 16 -17.03 9.60 21.08
CA ARG A 16 -16.83 9.18 22.50
C ARG A 16 -17.85 8.16 23.02
N PHE A 17 -19.05 8.12 22.44
CA PHE A 17 -20.09 7.14 22.78
C PHE A 17 -19.65 5.69 22.52
N LEU A 18 -18.64 5.47 21.67
CA LEU A 18 -18.02 4.16 21.41
C LEU A 18 -17.06 3.70 22.52
N GLY A 19 -16.79 4.54 23.53
CA GLY A 19 -15.92 4.23 24.66
C GLY A 19 -14.51 3.86 24.21
N ARG A 20 -14.11 2.61 24.42
CA ARG A 20 -12.78 2.10 24.05
C ARG A 20 -12.53 2.02 22.53
N PHE A 21 -13.59 2.16 21.72
CA PHE A 21 -13.51 2.17 20.25
C PHE A 21 -13.67 3.58 19.68
N ALA A 22 -13.51 4.62 20.51
CA ALA A 22 -13.46 5.99 20.04
C ALA A 22 -12.26 6.22 19.11
N PHE A 23 -12.40 7.21 18.23
CA PHE A 23 -11.37 7.56 17.25
C PHE A 23 -10.59 8.79 17.69
N GLN A 24 -9.41 8.96 17.11
CA GLN A 24 -8.69 10.24 17.20
C GLN A 24 -9.56 11.39 16.68
N PRO A 25 -9.31 12.63 17.13
CA PRO A 25 -9.92 13.81 16.54
C PRO A 25 -9.84 13.78 15.01
N MET A 26 -10.93 14.14 14.34
CA MET A 26 -10.97 14.26 12.87
C MET A 26 -9.94 15.25 12.30
N LYS A 27 -9.42 16.15 13.13
CA LYS A 27 -8.31 17.05 12.77
C LYS A 27 -6.97 16.32 12.62
N GLU A 28 -6.77 15.25 13.39
CA GLU A 28 -5.56 14.42 13.36
C GLU A 28 -5.74 13.27 12.37
N ASN A 29 -6.87 12.56 12.43
CA ASN A 29 -7.17 11.46 11.53
C ASN A 29 -8.60 11.58 10.96
N PRO A 30 -8.75 12.15 9.74
CA PRO A 30 -10.06 12.32 9.12
C PRO A 30 -10.70 11.00 8.68
N LEU A 31 -9.98 9.88 8.72
CA LEU A 31 -10.46 8.57 8.27
C LEU A 31 -11.20 7.79 9.36
N LEU A 32 -11.45 8.40 10.53
CA LEU A 32 -12.01 7.77 11.73
C LEU A 32 -11.17 6.55 12.15
N GLY A 33 -9.98 6.82 12.69
CA GLY A 33 -9.03 5.78 13.04
C GLY A 33 -8.15 6.11 14.25
N PRO A 34 -7.16 5.25 14.52
CA PRO A 34 -6.18 5.48 15.57
C PRO A 34 -5.16 6.57 15.16
N SER A 35 -4.27 6.91 16.09
CA SER A 35 -3.11 7.78 15.82
C SER A 35 -2.07 7.07 14.94
N SER A 36 -1.20 7.85 14.29
CA SER A 36 -0.07 7.33 13.53
C SER A 36 0.91 6.53 14.40
N THR A 37 1.14 6.97 15.63
CA THR A 37 1.97 6.29 16.63
C THR A 37 1.44 4.90 16.97
N THR A 38 0.12 4.74 17.07
CA THR A 38 -0.50 3.43 17.32
C THR A 38 -0.28 2.51 16.11
N LEU A 39 -0.49 3.00 14.89
CA LEU A 39 -0.26 2.22 13.67
C LEU A 39 1.21 1.81 13.53
N GLU A 40 2.15 2.70 13.81
CA GLU A 40 3.58 2.40 13.83
C GLU A 40 3.90 1.27 14.81
N LYS A 41 3.38 1.32 16.03
CA LYS A 41 3.59 0.24 17.02
C LYS A 41 2.95 -1.08 16.59
N MET A 42 1.85 -1.04 15.85
CA MET A 42 1.15 -2.21 15.33
C MET A 42 1.80 -2.85 14.10
N GLY A 43 2.79 -2.19 13.48
CA GLY A 43 3.48 -2.74 12.31
C GLY A 43 3.28 -1.96 11.03
N ALA A 44 2.90 -0.68 11.11
CA ALA A 44 2.87 0.18 9.93
C ALA A 44 4.25 0.27 9.29
N LEU A 45 4.25 0.52 7.98
CA LEU A 45 5.48 0.68 7.23
C LEU A 45 6.05 2.07 7.53
N GLU A 46 7.20 2.08 8.19
CA GLU A 46 8.00 3.27 8.46
C GLU A 46 9.46 2.89 8.17
N VAL A 47 10.14 3.71 7.38
CA VAL A 47 11.40 3.30 6.76
C VAL A 47 12.55 3.21 7.77
N THR A 48 12.56 4.07 8.79
CA THR A 48 13.56 4.04 9.88
C THR A 48 13.46 2.73 10.66
N MET A 49 12.25 2.23 10.94
CA MET A 49 12.05 0.94 11.60
C MET A 49 12.52 -0.23 10.72
N VAL A 50 12.32 -0.15 9.40
CA VAL A 50 12.76 -1.19 8.47
C VAL A 50 14.28 -1.23 8.35
N VAL A 51 14.91 -0.08 8.12
CA VAL A 51 16.35 0.03 7.83
C VAL A 51 17.19 0.00 9.10
N ASP A 52 16.91 0.89 10.05
CA ASP A 52 17.76 1.12 11.24
C ASP A 52 17.45 0.14 12.38
N LYS A 53 16.19 -0.32 12.46
CA LYS A 53 15.77 -1.33 13.46
C LYS A 53 15.63 -2.74 12.88
N HIS A 54 15.97 -2.92 11.60
CA HIS A 54 15.94 -4.21 10.90
C HIS A 54 14.56 -4.90 10.93
N GLN A 55 13.47 -4.14 10.99
CA GLN A 55 12.10 -4.68 11.08
C GLN A 55 11.49 -4.91 9.69
N VAL A 56 12.17 -5.73 8.86
CA VAL A 56 11.78 -6.01 7.45
C VAL A 56 10.38 -6.62 7.33
N TRP A 57 9.89 -7.28 8.38
CA TRP A 57 8.53 -7.82 8.46
C TRP A 57 7.44 -6.74 8.27
N ARG A 58 7.75 -5.45 8.49
CA ARG A 58 6.84 -4.33 8.27
C ARG A 58 6.44 -4.13 6.81
N LEU A 59 7.25 -4.60 5.87
CA LEU A 59 6.92 -4.64 4.44
C LEU A 59 5.73 -5.57 4.13
N PHE A 60 5.41 -6.47 5.05
CA PHE A 60 4.27 -7.38 4.93
C PHE A 60 3.12 -6.96 5.84
N THR A 61 3.39 -6.66 7.11
CA THR A 61 2.32 -6.40 8.08
C THR A 61 1.51 -5.14 7.77
N CYS A 62 2.11 -4.14 7.13
CA CYS A 62 1.40 -2.91 6.76
C CYS A 62 0.19 -3.16 5.84
N ILE A 63 0.19 -4.27 5.07
CA ILE A 63 -0.89 -4.65 4.13
C ILE A 63 -2.21 -4.89 4.88
N TRP A 64 -2.15 -5.36 6.13
CA TRP A 64 -3.34 -5.64 6.94
C TRP A 64 -3.81 -4.46 7.79
N LEU A 65 -2.95 -3.47 8.01
CA LEU A 65 -3.29 -2.29 8.79
C LEU A 65 -4.04 -1.29 7.93
N HIS A 66 -4.96 -0.56 8.54
CA HIS A 66 -5.75 0.45 7.85
C HIS A 66 -5.80 1.72 8.70
N ALA A 67 -5.73 2.87 8.03
CA ALA A 67 -5.68 4.17 8.69
C ALA A 67 -6.99 4.55 9.41
N GLY A 68 -8.12 3.92 9.09
CA GLY A 68 -9.41 4.18 9.72
C GLY A 68 -10.57 3.46 9.05
N VAL A 69 -11.79 3.71 9.52
CA VAL A 69 -13.02 3.05 9.06
C VAL A 69 -13.28 3.27 7.58
N PHE A 70 -13.20 4.50 7.09
CA PHE A 70 -13.44 4.78 5.66
C PHE A 70 -12.41 4.08 4.77
N HIS A 71 -11.16 4.03 5.24
CA HIS A 71 -10.07 3.40 4.50
C HIS A 71 -10.27 1.87 4.39
N VAL A 72 -10.62 1.18 5.49
CA VAL A 72 -10.89 -0.26 5.43
C VAL A 72 -12.12 -0.57 4.58
N LEU A 73 -13.20 0.22 4.68
CA LEU A 73 -14.39 0.01 3.87
C LEU A 73 -14.11 0.11 2.38
N ALA A 74 -13.35 1.12 1.94
CA ALA A 74 -12.97 1.28 0.54
C ALA A 74 -12.13 0.10 0.02
N ASN A 75 -11.16 -0.37 0.82
CA ASN A 75 -10.34 -1.53 0.45
C ASN A 75 -11.15 -2.82 0.38
N MET A 76 -12.02 -3.07 1.37
CA MET A 76 -12.83 -4.29 1.39
C MET A 76 -13.87 -4.31 0.26
N LEU A 77 -14.49 -3.17 -0.05
CA LEU A 77 -15.40 -3.07 -1.19
C LEU A 77 -14.68 -3.38 -2.51
N SER A 78 -13.48 -2.84 -2.69
CA SER A 78 -12.63 -3.12 -3.85
C SER A 78 -12.22 -4.59 -3.92
N LEU A 79 -11.88 -5.20 -2.78
CA LEU A 79 -11.53 -6.61 -2.69
C LEU A 79 -12.73 -7.52 -3.02
N ILE A 80 -13.94 -7.15 -2.60
CA ILE A 80 -15.17 -7.88 -2.92
C ILE A 80 -15.43 -7.84 -4.43
N PHE A 81 -15.31 -6.69 -5.09
CA PHE A 81 -15.60 -6.59 -6.52
C PHE A 81 -14.52 -7.23 -7.41
N ILE A 82 -13.25 -7.03 -7.08
CA ILE A 82 -12.12 -7.48 -7.91
C ILE A 82 -11.62 -8.86 -7.46
N GLY A 83 -11.40 -9.02 -6.16
CA GLY A 83 -10.83 -10.22 -5.58
C GLY A 83 -11.73 -11.45 -5.76
N ILE A 84 -13.02 -11.35 -5.44
CA ILE A 84 -13.96 -12.49 -5.59
C ILE A 84 -14.04 -12.94 -7.05
N ARG A 85 -14.11 -11.99 -7.99
CA ARG A 85 -14.13 -12.32 -9.43
C ARG A 85 -12.89 -13.11 -9.83
N LEU A 86 -11.70 -12.61 -9.47
CA LEU A 86 -10.44 -13.27 -9.79
C LEU A 86 -10.31 -14.63 -9.09
N GLU A 87 -10.77 -14.74 -7.85
CA GLU A 87 -10.72 -15.96 -7.06
C GLU A 87 -11.63 -17.05 -7.64
N GLN A 88 -12.85 -16.71 -8.07
CA GLN A 88 -13.74 -17.64 -8.76
C GLN A 88 -13.14 -18.16 -10.07
N GLU A 89 -12.33 -17.33 -10.73
CA GLU A 89 -11.81 -17.59 -12.05
C GLU A 89 -10.47 -18.35 -12.05
N PHE A 90 -9.60 -18.09 -11.06
CA PHE A 90 -8.24 -18.63 -10.99
C PHE A 90 -7.92 -19.41 -9.71
N GLY A 91 -8.82 -19.38 -8.71
CA GLY A 91 -8.69 -20.04 -7.42
C GLY A 91 -7.96 -19.21 -6.36
N PHE A 92 -8.35 -19.42 -5.10
CA PHE A 92 -7.91 -18.62 -3.95
C PHE A 92 -6.39 -18.62 -3.74
N VAL A 93 -5.71 -19.75 -3.97
CA VAL A 93 -4.25 -19.85 -3.74
C VAL A 93 -3.49 -18.90 -4.66
N ARG A 94 -3.86 -18.85 -5.94
CA ARG A 94 -3.16 -18.01 -6.92
C ARG A 94 -3.41 -16.53 -6.65
N ILE A 95 -4.66 -16.17 -6.37
CA ILE A 95 -5.04 -14.79 -6.10
C ILE A 95 -4.49 -14.31 -4.76
N GLY A 96 -4.50 -15.17 -3.74
CA GLY A 96 -3.87 -14.89 -2.44
C GLY A 96 -2.37 -14.64 -2.56
N LEU A 97 -1.64 -15.50 -3.28
CA LEU A 97 -0.20 -15.29 -3.54
C LEU A 97 0.04 -14.01 -4.35
N LEU A 98 -0.75 -13.77 -5.41
CA LEU A 98 -0.64 -12.57 -6.23
C LEU A 98 -0.86 -11.31 -5.39
N TYR A 99 -1.90 -11.30 -4.55
CA TYR A 99 -2.22 -10.21 -3.64
C TYR A 99 -1.06 -9.94 -2.68
N MET A 100 -0.56 -10.98 -2.02
CA MET A 100 0.52 -10.86 -1.03
C MET A 100 1.84 -10.36 -1.63
N ILE A 101 2.25 -10.94 -2.77
CA ILE A 101 3.52 -10.58 -3.41
C ILE A 101 3.41 -9.17 -4.03
N SER A 102 2.26 -8.81 -4.61
CA SER A 102 2.06 -7.45 -5.12
C SER A 102 2.05 -6.41 -4.00
N GLY A 103 1.41 -6.70 -2.87
CA GLY A 103 1.43 -5.83 -1.69
C GLY A 103 2.85 -5.60 -1.16
N PHE A 104 3.68 -6.65 -1.15
CA PHE A 104 5.09 -6.53 -0.84
C PHE A 104 5.82 -5.61 -1.85
N GLY A 105 5.58 -5.78 -3.15
CA GLY A 105 6.15 -4.91 -4.17
C GLY A 105 5.73 -3.44 -4.04
N GLY A 106 4.50 -3.19 -3.63
CA GLY A 106 4.03 -1.85 -3.26
C GLY A 106 4.79 -1.28 -2.06
N SER A 107 4.86 -2.04 -0.97
CA SER A 107 5.57 -1.65 0.25
C SER A 107 7.07 -1.39 0.00
N LEU A 108 7.69 -2.20 -0.86
CA LEU A 108 9.08 -2.02 -1.27
C LEU A 108 9.28 -0.73 -2.05
N LEU A 109 8.45 -0.46 -3.07
CA LEU A 109 8.57 0.77 -3.86
C LEU A 109 8.27 2.01 -3.03
N SER A 110 7.25 1.96 -2.17
CA SER A 110 6.98 3.00 -1.18
C SER A 110 8.20 3.29 -0.32
N SER A 111 8.82 2.27 0.27
CA SER A 111 9.98 2.46 1.16
C SER A 111 11.21 3.07 0.46
N LEU A 112 11.31 2.91 -0.87
CA LEU A 112 12.41 3.46 -1.67
C LEU A 112 12.22 4.95 -1.99
N PHE A 113 10.98 5.43 -2.10
CA PHE A 113 10.65 6.77 -2.57
C PHE A 113 9.92 7.66 -1.56
N ASN A 114 9.28 7.07 -0.56
CA ASN A 114 8.58 7.76 0.50
C ASN A 114 9.24 7.46 1.85
N ARG A 115 10.09 8.40 2.30
CA ARG A 115 10.81 8.30 3.58
C ARG A 115 10.10 9.02 4.73
N GLU A 116 9.02 9.74 4.45
CA GLU A 116 8.34 10.58 5.43
C GLU A 116 6.97 9.99 5.77
N GLY A 117 6.74 9.76 7.07
CA GLY A 117 5.47 9.25 7.59
C GLY A 117 5.34 7.74 7.55
N ILE A 118 4.11 7.28 7.79
CA ILE A 118 3.75 5.86 7.83
C ILE A 118 2.89 5.49 6.64
N SER A 119 3.04 4.26 6.15
CA SER A 119 2.19 3.67 5.12
C SER A 119 1.49 2.42 5.66
N VAL A 120 0.19 2.35 5.41
CA VAL A 120 -0.68 1.23 5.81
C VAL A 120 -1.73 1.02 4.73
N GLY A 121 -2.16 -0.22 4.52
CA GLY A 121 -3.33 -0.51 3.70
C GLY A 121 -3.12 -1.64 2.72
N ALA A 122 -4.23 -2.28 2.40
CA ALA A 122 -4.35 -3.29 1.36
C ALA A 122 -4.24 -2.71 -0.07
N SER A 123 -4.24 -1.39 -0.24
CA SER A 123 -4.44 -0.75 -1.53
C SER A 123 -3.33 -1.08 -2.54
N GLY A 124 -2.07 -1.17 -2.13
CA GLY A 124 -0.98 -1.62 -3.00
C GLY A 124 -1.24 -3.01 -3.58
N ALA A 125 -1.72 -3.95 -2.76
CA ALA A 125 -2.08 -5.30 -3.21
C ALA A 125 -3.29 -5.29 -4.15
N LEU A 126 -4.29 -4.43 -3.89
CA LEU A 126 -5.46 -4.26 -4.78
C LEU A 126 -5.08 -3.68 -6.14
N PHE A 127 -4.17 -2.70 -6.17
CA PHE A 127 -3.57 -2.22 -7.42
C PHE A 127 -2.81 -3.33 -8.15
N GLY A 128 -2.19 -4.25 -7.40
CA GLY A 128 -1.64 -5.49 -7.94
C GLY A 128 -2.68 -6.36 -8.64
N LEU A 129 -3.87 -6.53 -8.05
CA LEU A 129 -4.96 -7.25 -8.71
C LEU A 129 -5.39 -6.56 -10.02
N LEU A 130 -5.46 -5.22 -10.05
CA LEU A 130 -5.75 -4.45 -11.27
C LEU A 130 -4.65 -4.63 -12.34
N GLY A 131 -3.39 -4.62 -11.94
CA GLY A 131 -2.26 -4.91 -12.84
C GLY A 131 -2.35 -6.32 -13.41
N ALA A 132 -2.68 -7.30 -12.57
CA ALA A 132 -2.85 -8.68 -13.00
C ALA A 132 -4.00 -8.82 -14.01
N MET A 133 -5.14 -8.16 -13.78
CA MET A 133 -6.25 -8.11 -14.74
C MET A 133 -5.82 -7.54 -16.09
N LEU A 134 -4.96 -6.52 -16.10
CA LEU A 134 -4.44 -5.96 -17.35
C LEU A 134 -3.58 -6.98 -18.11
N SER A 135 -2.66 -7.65 -17.42
CA SER A 135 -1.81 -8.68 -18.04
C SER A 135 -2.62 -9.88 -18.57
N GLU A 136 -3.70 -10.24 -17.86
CA GLU A 136 -4.62 -11.31 -18.24
C GLU A 136 -5.38 -10.91 -19.52
N LEU A 137 -5.92 -9.70 -19.57
CA LEU A 137 -6.60 -9.16 -20.74
C LEU A 137 -5.68 -9.11 -21.97
N LEU A 138 -4.42 -8.70 -21.79
CA LEU A 138 -3.43 -8.68 -22.87
C LEU A 138 -3.07 -10.09 -23.35
N THR A 139 -2.89 -11.03 -22.42
CA THR A 139 -2.52 -12.42 -22.75
C THR A 139 -3.65 -13.15 -23.46
N ASN A 140 -4.89 -12.84 -23.10
CA ASN A 140 -6.12 -13.51 -23.55
C ASN A 140 -6.97 -12.62 -24.46
N TRP A 141 -6.35 -11.65 -25.15
CA TRP A 141 -7.00 -10.62 -25.97
C TRP A 141 -8.06 -11.13 -26.95
N THR A 142 -7.88 -12.34 -27.48
CA THR A 142 -8.79 -12.96 -28.45
C THR A 142 -10.07 -13.53 -27.84
N ILE A 143 -10.15 -13.69 -26.51
CA ILE A 143 -11.31 -14.26 -25.81
C ILE A 143 -12.37 -13.18 -25.56
N TYR A 144 -11.95 -11.92 -25.39
CA TYR A 144 -12.84 -10.82 -25.04
C TYR A 144 -13.57 -10.26 -26.27
N ALA A 145 -14.89 -10.39 -26.28
CA ALA A 145 -15.75 -9.86 -27.36
C ALA A 145 -15.59 -8.34 -27.51
N ASN A 146 -15.64 -7.59 -26.38
CA ASN A 146 -15.50 -6.13 -26.34
C ASN A 146 -14.16 -5.69 -25.72
N LYS A 147 -13.05 -6.24 -26.24
CA LYS A 147 -11.69 -6.04 -25.71
C LYS A 147 -11.27 -4.57 -25.53
N PHE A 148 -11.60 -3.70 -26.48
CA PHE A 148 -11.23 -2.28 -26.39
C PHE A 148 -12.01 -1.56 -25.30
N ALA A 149 -13.31 -1.84 -25.15
CA ALA A 149 -14.11 -1.28 -24.06
C ALA A 149 -13.58 -1.75 -22.70
N ALA A 150 -13.30 -3.05 -22.55
CA ALA A 150 -12.73 -3.61 -21.33
C ALA A 150 -11.37 -2.98 -20.98
N LEU A 151 -10.49 -2.82 -21.98
CA LEU A 151 -9.19 -2.18 -21.80
C LEU A 151 -9.34 -0.71 -21.37
N LEU A 152 -10.18 0.06 -22.06
CA LEU A 152 -10.40 1.47 -21.76
C LEU A 152 -11.01 1.66 -20.37
N THR A 153 -12.00 0.84 -19.99
CA THR A 153 -12.57 0.85 -18.64
C THR A 153 -11.51 0.56 -17.58
N LEU A 154 -10.66 -0.45 -17.81
CA LEU A 154 -9.61 -0.81 -16.85
C LEU A 154 -8.56 0.32 -16.71
N ILE A 155 -8.09 0.87 -17.82
CA ILE A 155 -7.15 2.01 -17.83
C ILE A 155 -7.76 3.22 -17.14
N PHE A 156 -9.03 3.52 -17.39
CA PHE A 156 -9.74 4.62 -16.75
C PHE A 156 -9.83 4.46 -15.23
N ILE A 157 -10.17 3.25 -14.76
CA ILE A 157 -10.19 2.94 -13.32
C ILE A 157 -8.79 3.13 -12.72
N ILE A 158 -7.74 2.61 -13.36
CA ILE A 158 -6.36 2.76 -12.88
C ILE A 158 -5.97 4.23 -12.82
N ALA A 159 -6.26 5.01 -13.86
CA ALA A 159 -5.93 6.42 -13.95
C ALA A 159 -6.62 7.24 -12.86
N ILE A 160 -7.91 7.01 -12.61
CA ILE A 160 -8.64 7.68 -11.53
C ILE A 160 -8.05 7.34 -10.17
N ASN A 161 -7.78 6.07 -9.90
CA ASN A 161 -7.25 5.68 -8.59
C ASN A 161 -5.84 6.26 -8.35
N LEU A 162 -4.98 6.33 -9.39
CA LEU A 162 -3.69 7.02 -9.30
C LEU A 162 -3.85 8.53 -9.13
N ALA A 163 -4.81 9.16 -9.80
CA ALA A 163 -5.10 10.58 -9.64
C ALA A 163 -5.57 10.91 -8.21
N VAL A 164 -6.43 10.06 -7.63
CA VAL A 164 -6.83 10.16 -6.22
C VAL A 164 -5.64 10.01 -5.29
N GLY A 165 -4.65 9.19 -5.64
CA GLY A 165 -3.46 9.03 -4.80
C GLY A 165 -2.46 10.20 -4.83
N ILE A 166 -2.74 11.26 -5.59
CA ILE A 166 -2.03 12.54 -5.51
C ILE A 166 -2.48 13.34 -4.27
N LEU A 167 -3.60 12.94 -3.65
CA LEU A 167 -4.08 13.54 -2.42
C LEU A 167 -3.08 13.29 -1.26
N PRO A 168 -2.94 14.26 -0.34
CA PRO A 168 -2.06 14.10 0.80
C PRO A 168 -2.46 12.88 1.64
N HIS A 169 -1.48 12.20 2.22
CA HIS A 169 -1.62 10.96 3.01
C HIS A 169 -1.94 9.70 2.20
N VAL A 170 -1.97 9.77 0.85
CA VAL A 170 -2.10 8.58 0.00
C VAL A 170 -0.73 8.20 -0.57
N ASP A 171 -0.40 6.92 -0.48
CA ASP A 171 0.89 6.40 -0.93
C ASP A 171 0.81 5.90 -2.37
N ASN A 172 1.06 6.79 -3.31
CA ASN A 172 1.01 6.46 -4.74
C ASN A 172 2.18 5.59 -5.20
N PHE A 173 3.33 5.62 -4.50
CA PHE A 173 4.41 4.68 -4.79
C PHE A 173 4.04 3.25 -4.39
N ALA A 174 3.29 3.06 -3.30
CA ALA A 174 2.73 1.76 -2.96
C ALA A 174 1.76 1.26 -4.05
N HIS A 175 0.91 2.13 -4.58
CA HIS A 175 0.00 1.80 -5.68
C HIS A 175 0.76 1.41 -6.96
N LEU A 176 1.75 2.21 -7.35
CA LEU A 176 2.55 1.96 -8.55
C LEU A 176 3.35 0.65 -8.43
N GLY A 177 4.03 0.44 -7.30
CA GLY A 177 4.83 -0.76 -7.06
C GLY A 177 3.98 -2.02 -7.01
N GLY A 178 2.79 -1.90 -6.39
CA GLY A 178 1.78 -2.96 -6.38
C GLY A 178 1.28 -3.29 -7.78
N PHE A 179 0.88 -2.27 -8.55
CA PHE A 179 0.41 -2.43 -9.93
C PHE A 179 1.45 -3.08 -10.84
N THR A 180 2.69 -2.58 -10.85
CA THR A 180 3.77 -3.13 -11.68
C THR A 180 4.08 -4.57 -11.28
N SER A 181 4.13 -4.87 -9.97
CA SER A 181 4.31 -6.23 -9.47
C SER A 181 3.18 -7.15 -9.93
N GLY A 182 1.93 -6.74 -9.73
CA GLY A 182 0.76 -7.51 -10.11
C GLY A 182 0.64 -7.74 -11.61
N PHE A 183 1.00 -6.74 -12.43
CA PHE A 183 1.07 -6.87 -13.88
C PHE A 183 2.06 -7.96 -14.32
N LEU A 184 3.27 -7.97 -13.76
CA LEU A 184 4.25 -9.02 -14.05
C LEU A 184 3.80 -10.38 -13.49
N LEU A 185 3.25 -10.41 -12.28
CA LEU A 185 2.74 -11.63 -11.65
C LEU A 185 1.53 -12.21 -12.38
N GLY A 186 0.73 -11.40 -13.07
CA GLY A 186 -0.39 -11.92 -13.84
C GLY A 186 0.07 -12.71 -15.07
N PHE A 187 1.19 -12.35 -15.71
CA PHE A 187 1.85 -13.22 -16.70
C PHE A 187 2.42 -14.51 -16.09
N VAL A 188 2.53 -14.61 -14.77
CA VAL A 188 3.00 -15.81 -14.06
C VAL A 188 1.84 -16.69 -13.58
N PHE A 189 0.86 -16.11 -12.90
CA PHE A 189 -0.20 -16.84 -12.23
C PHE A 189 -1.48 -16.97 -13.06
N LEU A 190 -1.76 -16.05 -13.99
CA LEU A 190 -3.02 -15.99 -14.73
C LEU A 190 -2.92 -16.55 -16.16
N ILE A 191 -1.90 -17.35 -16.44
CA ILE A 191 -1.76 -18.04 -17.74
C ILE A 191 -2.88 -19.07 -17.94
N ARG A 192 -3.66 -18.88 -19.02
CA ARG A 192 -4.68 -19.81 -19.47
C ARG A 192 -4.12 -20.82 -20.49
N PRO A 193 -4.47 -22.11 -20.38
CA PRO A 193 -4.18 -23.08 -21.45
C PRO A 193 -5.01 -22.80 -22.70
N GLN A 194 -4.50 -23.23 -23.85
CA GLN A 194 -5.22 -23.11 -25.12
C GLN A 194 -6.51 -23.93 -25.09
N TYR A 195 -7.60 -23.38 -25.65
CA TYR A 195 -8.90 -24.05 -25.75
C TYR A 195 -8.80 -25.43 -26.45
N GLY A 196 -7.96 -25.54 -27.48
CA GLY A 196 -7.72 -26.81 -28.20
C GLY A 196 -7.08 -27.92 -27.34
N TYR A 197 -6.28 -27.57 -26.33
CA TYR A 197 -5.71 -28.54 -25.39
C TYR A 197 -6.76 -29.08 -24.42
N PHE A 198 -7.67 -28.23 -23.94
CA PHE A 198 -8.77 -28.64 -23.06
C PHE A 198 -9.77 -29.57 -23.78
N ASN A 199 -10.16 -29.25 -25.01
CA ASN A 199 -11.07 -30.11 -25.78
C ASN A 199 -10.46 -31.47 -26.11
N GLN A 200 -9.13 -31.54 -26.34
CA GLN A 200 -8.45 -32.81 -26.56
C GLN A 200 -8.45 -33.70 -25.31
N ARG A 201 -8.31 -33.11 -24.11
CA ARG A 201 -8.34 -33.86 -22.84
C ARG A 201 -9.74 -34.37 -22.46
N ASN A 202 -10.78 -33.65 -22.88
CA ASN A 202 -12.18 -33.99 -22.59
C ASN A 202 -12.84 -34.83 -23.70
N ASN A 203 -12.12 -35.19 -24.77
CA ASN A 203 -12.67 -36.04 -25.82
C ASN A 203 -12.84 -37.50 -25.33
N PRO A 204 -13.97 -38.16 -25.63
CA PRO A 204 -14.17 -39.58 -25.33
C PRO A 204 -13.09 -40.45 -25.98
N ARG A 205 -12.64 -41.49 -25.26
CA ARG A 205 -11.67 -42.48 -25.76
C ARG A 205 -12.26 -43.17 -27.00
N GLY A 206 -11.71 -42.91 -28.19
CA GLY A 206 -12.13 -43.55 -29.45
C GLY A 206 -12.15 -42.64 -30.69
N TYR A 207 -12.14 -41.31 -30.51
CA TYR A 207 -12.03 -40.37 -31.63
C TYR A 207 -10.56 -40.07 -31.97
N ALA A 208 -10.22 -40.04 -33.26
CA ALA A 208 -8.90 -39.64 -33.75
C ALA A 208 -8.58 -38.22 -33.23
N ALA A 209 -7.66 -38.13 -32.27
CA ALA A 209 -7.31 -36.86 -31.67
C ALA A 209 -6.55 -36.03 -32.73
N PRO A 210 -6.96 -34.77 -33.00
CA PRO A 210 -6.14 -33.88 -33.81
C PRO A 210 -4.76 -33.71 -33.16
N SER A 211 -3.73 -33.44 -33.98
CA SER A 211 -2.34 -33.20 -33.56
C SER A 211 -2.24 -32.50 -32.19
N ALA A 212 -1.44 -33.06 -31.28
CA ALA A 212 -1.28 -32.58 -29.91
C ALA A 212 -0.88 -31.09 -29.93
N LYS A 213 -1.81 -30.21 -29.58
CA LYS A 213 -1.51 -28.79 -29.46
C LYS A 213 -0.84 -28.54 -28.11
N SER A 214 0.26 -27.78 -28.11
CA SER A 214 0.93 -27.35 -26.88
C SER A 214 -0.06 -26.67 -25.94
N LYS A 215 0.06 -26.96 -24.63
CA LYS A 215 -0.79 -26.40 -23.57
C LYS A 215 -0.82 -24.86 -23.60
N HIS A 216 0.30 -24.23 -23.94
CA HIS A 216 0.46 -22.77 -24.01
C HIS A 216 1.12 -22.34 -25.32
N LYS A 217 0.82 -21.12 -25.78
CA LYS A 217 1.44 -20.49 -26.95
C LYS A 217 2.90 -20.08 -26.62
N PRO A 218 3.83 -20.03 -27.60
CA PRO A 218 5.23 -19.69 -27.35
C PRO A 218 5.41 -18.32 -26.69
N TYR A 219 4.63 -17.31 -27.11
CA TYR A 219 4.71 -15.98 -26.47
C TYR A 219 4.31 -16.00 -24.98
N GLN A 220 3.42 -16.91 -24.55
CA GLN A 220 3.03 -17.01 -23.14
C GLN A 220 4.22 -17.49 -22.30
N TYR A 221 5.03 -18.42 -22.81
CA TYR A 221 6.26 -18.85 -22.13
C TYR A 221 7.30 -17.73 -22.08
N VAL A 222 7.45 -16.97 -23.17
CA VAL A 222 8.37 -15.81 -23.20
C VAL A 222 7.96 -14.77 -22.17
N LEU A 223 6.67 -14.38 -22.14
CA LEU A 223 6.16 -13.42 -21.15
C LEU A 223 6.32 -13.95 -19.72
N TRP A 224 6.07 -15.24 -19.51
CA TRP A 224 6.23 -15.89 -18.22
C TRP A 224 7.67 -15.81 -17.69
N ILE A 225 8.64 -16.26 -18.49
CA ILE A 225 10.06 -16.30 -18.11
C ILE A 225 10.57 -14.87 -17.90
N THR A 226 10.29 -13.96 -18.84
CA THR A 226 10.72 -12.57 -18.73
C THR A 226 10.14 -11.89 -17.48
N SER A 227 8.86 -12.08 -17.20
CA SER A 227 8.22 -11.48 -16.02
C SER A 227 8.79 -12.04 -14.72
N LEU A 228 9.07 -13.35 -14.67
CA LEU A 228 9.70 -13.98 -13.52
C LEU A 228 11.11 -13.43 -13.26
N LEU A 229 11.93 -13.29 -14.30
CA LEU A 229 13.28 -12.71 -14.19
C LEU A 229 13.24 -11.26 -13.72
N LEU A 230 12.33 -10.45 -14.28
CA LEU A 230 12.17 -9.04 -13.90
C LEU A 230 11.71 -8.89 -12.44
N LEU A 231 10.79 -9.74 -11.98
CA LEU A 231 10.34 -9.74 -10.58
C LEU A 231 11.46 -10.10 -9.61
N ILE A 232 12.20 -11.17 -9.89
CA ILE A 232 13.32 -11.62 -9.05
C ILE A 232 14.39 -10.54 -8.99
N ALA A 233 14.80 -10.01 -10.14
CA ALA A 233 15.81 -8.95 -10.20
C ALA A 233 15.33 -7.67 -9.50
N GLY A 234 14.10 -7.23 -9.79
CA GLY A 234 13.51 -6.03 -9.22
C GLY A 234 13.38 -6.07 -7.71
N TYR A 235 12.87 -7.17 -7.14
CA TYR A 235 12.77 -7.32 -5.68
C TYR A 235 14.13 -7.46 -5.02
N THR A 236 15.06 -8.20 -5.63
CA THR A 236 16.42 -8.35 -5.08
C THR A 236 17.13 -7.00 -5.04
N VAL A 237 17.15 -6.28 -6.16
CA VAL A 237 17.78 -4.96 -6.25
C VAL A 237 17.07 -3.97 -5.32
N GLY A 238 15.74 -3.93 -5.33
CA GLY A 238 14.97 -3.04 -4.48
C GLY A 238 15.24 -3.26 -2.99
N LEU A 239 15.28 -4.51 -2.54
CA LEU A 239 15.61 -4.85 -1.15
C LEU A 239 17.05 -4.43 -0.80
N ILE A 240 18.02 -4.70 -1.68
CA ILE A 240 19.42 -4.29 -1.45
C ILE A 240 19.53 -2.77 -1.31
N VAL A 241 18.88 -2.02 -2.20
CA VAL A 241 18.88 -0.54 -2.19
C VAL A 241 18.19 -0.02 -0.92
N LEU A 242 17.05 -0.60 -0.54
CA LEU A 242 16.32 -0.25 0.67
C LEU A 242 17.17 -0.48 1.93
N LEU A 243 17.74 -1.68 2.07
CA LEU A 243 18.52 -2.07 3.25
C LEU A 243 19.86 -1.32 3.35
N ARG A 244 20.35 -0.73 2.24
CA ARG A 244 21.47 0.23 2.25
C ARG A 244 21.06 1.64 2.68
N GLY A 245 19.78 1.88 2.96
CA GLY A 245 19.26 3.18 3.36
C GLY A 245 19.20 4.20 2.21
N THR A 246 19.27 3.77 0.94
CA THR A 246 19.27 4.69 -0.20
C THR A 246 17.87 5.23 -0.49
N ASP A 247 17.74 6.56 -0.52
CA ASP A 247 16.51 7.26 -0.87
C ASP A 247 16.51 7.62 -2.36
N LEU A 248 15.61 6.98 -3.12
CA LEU A 248 15.49 7.20 -4.56
C LEU A 248 14.76 8.51 -4.89
N ASN A 249 14.01 9.09 -3.95
CA ASN A 249 13.35 10.37 -4.15
C ASN A 249 14.38 11.49 -4.39
N LYS A 250 15.50 11.46 -3.67
CA LYS A 250 16.61 12.42 -3.83
C LYS A 250 17.26 12.41 -5.22
N HIS A 251 17.10 11.33 -5.97
CA HIS A 251 17.66 11.16 -7.30
C HIS A 251 16.66 11.55 -8.41
N CYS A 252 15.46 12.01 -8.04
CA CYS A 252 14.37 12.31 -8.97
C CYS A 252 13.62 13.58 -8.55
N SER A 253 13.87 14.67 -9.27
CA SER A 253 13.33 16.01 -8.94
C SER A 253 11.82 16.16 -9.09
N TRP A 254 11.11 15.19 -9.66
CA TRP A 254 9.66 15.23 -9.86
C TRP A 254 8.91 14.13 -9.11
N CYS A 255 9.63 13.17 -8.52
CA CYS A 255 9.04 11.99 -7.89
C CYS A 255 8.19 12.34 -6.66
N HIS A 256 8.51 13.40 -5.93
CA HIS A 256 7.69 13.84 -4.79
C HIS A 256 6.26 14.24 -5.19
N TYR A 257 6.07 14.73 -6.43
CA TYR A 257 4.74 15.10 -6.94
C TYR A 257 3.83 13.89 -7.21
N LEU A 258 4.39 12.68 -7.35
CA LEU A 258 3.59 11.48 -7.53
C LEU A 258 2.80 11.12 -6.27
N SER A 259 3.36 11.39 -5.08
CA SER A 259 2.66 11.13 -3.81
C SER A 259 1.87 12.32 -3.31
N CYS A 260 2.31 13.54 -3.60
CA CYS A 260 1.51 14.71 -3.28
C CYS A 260 1.82 15.88 -4.21
N MET A 261 0.81 16.34 -4.93
CA MET A 261 0.89 17.56 -5.73
C MET A 261 0.32 18.74 -4.93
N PRO A 262 1.09 19.80 -4.65
CA PRO A 262 0.58 20.95 -3.91
C PRO A 262 -0.44 21.71 -4.75
N THR A 263 -1.59 22.07 -4.18
CA THR A 263 -2.64 22.85 -4.85
C THR A 263 -3.12 23.99 -3.96
N SER A 264 -4.02 24.85 -4.46
CA SER A 264 -4.65 25.89 -3.63
C SER A 264 -5.56 25.32 -2.52
N LEU A 265 -5.96 24.05 -2.63
CA LEU A 265 -6.87 23.39 -1.70
C LEU A 265 -6.15 22.59 -0.60
N TRP A 266 -4.89 22.19 -0.80
CA TRP A 266 -4.11 21.43 0.19
C TRP A 266 -2.58 21.60 0.01
N ASN A 267 -1.84 21.38 1.09
CA ASN A 267 -0.38 21.50 1.12
C ASN A 267 0.28 20.12 1.33
N CYS A 268 1.41 19.91 0.66
CA CYS A 268 2.17 18.66 0.66
C CYS A 268 3.35 18.66 1.63
N LYS A 269 3.58 19.77 2.36
CA LYS A 269 4.53 19.74 3.47
C LYS A 269 4.05 18.70 4.46
N SER A 270 4.82 17.63 4.66
CA SER A 270 4.70 16.82 5.86
C SER A 270 4.69 17.81 7.02
N GLN A 271 3.63 17.79 7.82
CA GLN A 271 3.74 18.39 9.14
C GLN A 271 4.73 17.50 9.87
N ASN A 272 5.98 17.83 9.66
CA ASN A 272 7.10 17.50 10.48
C ASN A 272 6.74 18.07 11.87
N MET A 273 5.92 17.31 12.60
CA MET A 273 5.51 17.56 13.98
C MET A 273 6.71 17.25 14.89
N TYR A 274 7.84 17.87 14.60
CA TYR A 274 8.95 17.94 15.52
C TYR A 274 8.78 19.21 16.34
N CYS A 275 8.93 19.04 17.64
CA CYS A 275 8.96 20.14 18.57
C CYS A 275 10.39 20.32 19.03
N LYS A 276 10.85 21.55 19.01
CA LYS A 276 12.10 21.92 19.67
C LYS A 276 11.82 21.93 21.16
N SER A 277 12.51 21.10 21.94
CA SER A 277 12.47 21.18 23.39
C SER A 277 13.62 22.05 23.89
N SER A 278 13.34 22.90 24.88
CA SER A 278 14.32 23.66 25.64
C SER A 278 14.05 23.43 27.12
N GLN A 279 15.06 23.02 27.88
CA GLN A 279 14.91 22.72 29.31
C GLN A 279 15.45 23.88 30.14
N ILE A 280 14.61 24.36 31.07
CA ILE A 280 15.00 25.36 32.07
C ILE A 280 14.59 24.81 33.44
N GLY A 281 15.55 24.24 34.17
CA GLY A 281 15.32 23.61 35.48
C GLY A 281 14.39 22.40 35.41
N LYS A 282 13.26 22.46 36.17
CA LYS A 282 12.20 21.42 36.18
C LYS A 282 11.09 21.67 35.15
N GLN A 283 11.28 22.61 34.22
CA GLN A 283 10.30 22.92 33.18
C GLN A 283 10.88 22.65 31.80
N MET A 284 10.08 22.03 30.94
CA MET A 284 10.39 21.77 29.54
C MET A 284 9.52 22.68 28.68
N ASN A 285 10.15 23.50 27.88
CA ASN A 285 9.47 24.33 26.90
C ASN A 285 9.46 23.57 25.57
N LEU A 286 8.29 23.18 25.09
CA LEU A 286 8.12 22.56 23.78
C LEU A 286 7.65 23.64 22.81
N THR A 287 8.33 23.77 21.67
CA THR A 287 7.93 24.65 20.57
C THR A 287 7.69 23.81 19.34
N CYS A 288 6.45 23.77 18.88
CA CYS A 288 6.10 23.11 17.62
C CYS A 288 6.67 23.92 16.44
N ILE A 289 7.47 23.29 15.58
CA ILE A 289 8.03 23.99 14.42
C ILE A 289 6.99 24.17 13.30
N ALA A 290 5.98 23.31 13.21
CA ALA A 290 4.97 23.39 12.17
C ALA A 290 4.05 24.62 12.30
N ASN A 291 3.72 25.04 13.53
CA ASN A 291 2.76 26.14 13.78
C ASN A 291 3.33 27.26 14.67
N GLY A 292 4.56 27.12 15.19
CA GLY A 292 5.23 28.09 16.07
C GLY A 292 4.68 28.17 17.49
N ARG A 293 3.69 27.33 17.86
CA ARG A 293 3.12 27.32 19.21
C ARG A 293 4.15 26.80 20.20
N THR A 294 4.19 27.45 21.36
CA THR A 294 5.11 27.11 22.44
C THR A 294 4.30 26.91 23.72
N GLU A 295 4.54 25.81 24.42
CA GLU A 295 3.85 25.49 25.66
C GLU A 295 4.84 24.89 26.67
N MET A 296 4.65 25.26 27.94
CA MET A 296 5.54 24.84 29.04
C MET A 296 4.94 23.67 29.79
N TYR A 297 5.72 22.61 29.93
CA TYR A 297 5.38 21.39 30.66
C TYR A 297 6.29 21.26 31.88
N THR A 298 5.76 20.75 33.00
CA THR A 298 6.56 20.46 34.20
C THR A 298 7.14 19.05 34.11
N LEU A 299 8.46 18.94 34.13
CA LEU A 299 9.18 17.67 34.00
C LEU A 299 9.03 16.83 35.27
N GLY A 300 8.36 15.68 35.14
CA GLY A 300 8.50 14.51 36.00
C GLY A 300 9.48 13.48 35.42
N ASN A 301 9.29 12.19 35.72
CA ASN A 301 10.00 11.06 35.09
C ASN A 301 9.35 10.69 33.75
N GLU A 302 9.32 11.63 32.80
CA GLU A 302 8.66 11.39 31.51
C GLU A 302 9.58 10.75 30.48
N ASN A 303 9.08 9.68 29.84
CA ASN A 303 9.80 8.97 28.79
C ASN A 303 9.74 9.72 27.45
N GLN A 304 10.68 9.42 26.55
CA GLN A 304 10.77 10.01 25.20
C GLN A 304 9.46 9.91 24.40
N SER A 305 8.64 8.89 24.66
CA SER A 305 7.30 8.72 24.08
C SER A 305 6.26 9.76 24.57
N GLN A 306 6.32 10.16 25.84
CA GLN A 306 5.41 11.18 26.39
C GLN A 306 5.74 12.57 25.82
N ILE A 307 7.03 12.87 25.66
CA ILE A 307 7.51 14.10 25.02
C ILE A 307 7.02 14.19 23.57
N GLN A 308 7.06 13.08 22.82
CA GLN A 308 6.53 13.03 21.46
C GLN A 308 5.01 13.26 21.41
N GLN A 309 4.29 12.75 22.41
CA GLN A 309 2.83 12.88 22.50
C GLN A 309 2.40 14.30 22.86
N MET A 310 3.11 14.95 23.79
CA MET A 310 2.95 16.37 24.09
C MET A 310 3.26 17.24 22.86
N CYS A 311 4.32 16.89 22.13
CA CYS A 311 4.66 17.57 20.89
C CYS A 311 3.54 17.46 19.83
N SER A 312 3.01 16.25 19.63
CA SER A 312 1.88 16.02 18.72
C SER A 312 0.65 16.83 19.13
N GLN A 313 0.36 16.95 20.43
CA GLN A 313 -0.75 17.77 20.94
C GLN A 313 -0.51 19.27 20.75
N LEU A 314 0.73 19.74 20.91
CA LEU A 314 1.09 21.14 20.70
C LEU A 314 1.05 21.52 19.22
N CYS A 315 1.43 20.60 18.34
CA CYS A 315 1.43 20.78 16.90
C CYS A 315 0.05 20.63 16.24
N SER A 316 -0.91 19.98 16.92
CA SER A 316 -2.32 19.89 16.48
C SER A 316 -3.10 21.20 16.65
#